data_AF-A4RUH1-F1
#
_entry.id   AF-A4RUH1-F1
#
_cell.length_a   1.000
_cell.length_b   1.000
_cell.length_c   1.000
_cell.angle_alpha   90.00
_cell.angle_beta   90.00
_cell.angle_gamma   90.00
#
_symmetry.space_group_name_H-M   'P 1'
#
loop_
_entity.id
_entity.type
_entity.pdbx_description
1 polymer ?
#
loop_
_entity_poly.entity_id
_entity_poly.type
_entity_poly.pdbx_seq_one_letter_code
_entity_poly.pdbx_strand_id
1 'polypeptide(L)'
;MRDEDGADDREMDEASAVPRPKAEAGQRERRLFAGLLGTLRKSKSNIEEKEKEVLAKRKSIEAAVSGKNEEISRELKEAQYKAFLEKREADERKKFELDLKFKETEGALIEAEYEEMKSKIHDGGILTTTEPVLVYKPKNPTSEDAAASQMSLEKLDAWRASQLERIRKALETIRRRREEIAERRAQSKARGEAHDDVDVEDAEEGDDAMEGDAGDAAA
;
A
#
# COMPACT_ATOMS: atom_id res chain seq x y z
N MET A 1 119.40 16.31 -32.92
CA MET A 1 120.52 15.88 -32.06
C MET A 1 120.74 16.90 -30.97
N ARG A 2 120.14 16.67 -29.80
CA ARG A 2 120.80 16.70 -28.49
C ARG A 2 119.75 16.27 -27.47
N ASP A 3 119.89 15.00 -27.13
CA ASP A 3 119.32 14.32 -25.99
C ASP A 3 119.83 14.98 -24.71
N GLU A 4 118.98 15.11 -23.68
CA GLU A 4 119.39 14.88 -22.29
C GLU A 4 118.19 14.33 -21.51
N ASP A 5 118.39 13.09 -21.04
CA ASP A 5 117.53 12.31 -20.18
C ASP A 5 117.43 12.93 -18.77
N GLY A 6 116.21 13.12 -18.28
CA GLY A 6 115.91 13.48 -16.90
C GLY A 6 115.26 12.30 -16.19
N ALA A 7 115.99 11.75 -15.23
CA ALA A 7 115.77 10.48 -14.54
C ALA A 7 114.43 10.33 -13.81
N ASP A 8 114.01 9.06 -13.79
CA ASP A 8 113.22 8.34 -12.79
C ASP A 8 113.23 8.95 -11.38
N ASP A 9 112.03 9.07 -10.79
CA ASP A 9 111.73 8.77 -9.38
C ASP A 9 110.20 8.81 -9.18
N ARG A 10 109.52 7.72 -9.55
CA ARG A 10 108.15 7.46 -9.09
C ARG A 10 108.22 6.49 -7.92
N GLU A 11 108.38 7.03 -6.73
CA GLU A 11 108.15 6.28 -5.50
C GLU A 11 106.70 5.78 -5.48
N MET A 12 106.60 4.45 -5.42
CA MET A 12 105.40 3.69 -5.19
C MET A 12 104.94 3.87 -3.75
N ASP A 13 103.90 4.66 -3.52
CA ASP A 13 103.13 4.58 -2.27
C ASP A 13 102.09 3.46 -2.40
N GLU A 14 102.52 2.24 -2.07
CA GLU A 14 101.63 1.16 -1.63
C GLU A 14 100.89 1.64 -0.36
N ALA A 15 99.79 2.35 -0.57
CA ALA A 15 98.84 2.68 0.49
C ALA A 15 98.17 1.40 0.97
N SER A 16 98.82 0.81 1.97
CA SER A 16 98.37 -0.22 2.89
C SER A 16 96.84 -0.38 2.96
N ALA A 17 96.36 -1.56 2.56
CA ALA A 17 95.03 -2.02 2.91
C ALA A 17 94.97 -2.29 4.43
N VAL A 18 94.68 -1.25 5.20
CA VAL A 18 94.41 -1.35 6.64
C VAL A 18 93.08 -2.09 6.82
N PRO A 19 93.01 -3.21 7.56
CA PRO A 19 91.75 -3.87 7.84
C PRO A 19 90.92 -2.95 8.73
N ARG A 20 89.78 -2.46 8.22
CA ARG A 20 88.86 -1.62 9.02
C ARG A 20 88.47 -2.36 10.30
N PRO A 21 88.45 -1.68 11.45
CA PRO A 21 88.07 -2.30 12.71
C PRO A 21 86.62 -2.83 12.60
N LYS A 22 86.44 -4.13 12.87
CA LYS A 22 85.13 -4.84 12.87
C LYS A 22 84.05 -4.15 13.73
N ALA A 23 84.43 -3.23 14.62
CA ALA A 23 83.52 -2.47 15.48
C ALA A 23 82.70 -1.39 14.73
N GLU A 24 83.26 -0.72 13.72
CA GLU A 24 82.56 0.36 13.01
C GLU A 24 81.53 -0.16 11.99
N ALA A 25 81.84 -1.28 11.33
CA ALA A 25 80.92 -1.96 10.43
C ALA A 25 79.64 -2.40 11.18
N GLY A 26 79.80 -3.05 12.33
CA GLY A 26 78.67 -3.47 13.17
C GLY A 26 77.87 -2.30 13.75
N GLN A 27 78.49 -1.16 14.02
CA GLN A 27 77.78 0.02 14.56
C GLN A 27 76.99 0.75 13.46
N ARG A 28 77.52 0.84 12.24
CA ARG A 28 76.81 1.39 11.07
C ARG A 28 75.66 0.48 10.66
N GLU A 29 75.86 -0.83 10.62
CA GLU A 29 74.81 -1.82 10.33
C GLU A 29 73.70 -1.78 11.38
N ARG A 30 74.03 -1.69 12.67
CA ARG A 30 73.04 -1.52 13.75
C ARG A 30 72.23 -0.23 13.61
N ARG A 31 72.86 0.88 13.20
CA ARG A 31 72.15 2.15 12.95
C ARG A 31 71.24 2.06 11.72
N LEU A 32 71.69 1.41 10.65
CA LEU A 32 70.87 1.17 9.46
C LEU A 32 69.69 0.24 9.75
N PHE A 33 69.90 -0.83 10.54
CA PHE A 33 68.85 -1.74 10.96
C PHE A 33 67.84 -1.06 11.90
N ALA A 34 68.31 -0.23 12.85
CA ALA A 34 67.43 0.59 13.69
C ALA A 34 66.61 1.60 12.87
N GLY A 35 67.22 2.20 11.84
CA GLY A 35 66.52 3.05 10.88
C GLY A 35 65.42 2.30 10.12
N LEU A 36 65.73 1.08 9.64
CA LEU A 36 64.77 0.22 8.95
C LEU A 36 63.61 -0.18 9.87
N LEU A 37 63.89 -0.58 11.11
CA LEU A 37 62.88 -0.89 12.11
C LEU A 37 62.01 0.33 12.45
N GLY A 38 62.61 1.52 12.52
CA GLY A 38 61.90 2.78 12.71
C GLY A 38 60.95 3.09 11.54
N THR A 39 61.39 2.88 10.30
CA THR A 39 60.55 3.04 9.11
C THR A 39 59.46 1.97 9.00
N LEU A 40 59.76 0.71 9.37
CA LEU A 40 58.79 -0.38 9.44
C LEU A 40 57.72 -0.13 10.51
N ARG A 41 58.12 0.43 11.65
CA ARG A 41 57.18 0.81 12.71
C ARG A 41 56.27 1.95 12.27
N LYS A 42 56.83 2.97 11.59
CA LYS A 42 56.06 4.07 11.00
C LYS A 42 55.16 3.62 9.85
N SER A 43 55.60 2.68 9.01
CA SER A 43 54.76 2.15 7.94
C SER A 43 53.61 1.33 8.50
N LYS A 44 53.86 0.54 9.55
CA LYS A 44 52.81 -0.22 10.25
C LYS A 44 51.77 0.71 10.88
N SER A 45 52.20 1.76 11.58
CA SER A 45 51.26 2.75 12.14
C SER A 45 50.46 3.48 11.05
N ASN A 46 51.11 3.84 9.93
CA ASN A 46 50.42 4.49 8.82
C ASN A 46 49.41 3.56 8.12
N ILE A 47 49.68 2.26 8.07
CA ILE A 47 48.73 1.26 7.55
C ILE A 47 47.54 1.14 8.52
N GLU A 48 47.79 1.02 9.82
CA GLU A 48 46.73 0.95 10.84
C GLU A 48 45.86 2.23 10.87
N GLU A 49 46.45 3.40 10.67
CA GLU A 49 45.70 4.67 10.55
C GLU A 49 44.84 4.72 9.28
N LYS A 50 45.38 4.30 8.14
CA LYS A 50 44.61 4.20 6.88
C LYS A 50 43.48 3.18 6.97
N GLU A 51 43.71 2.05 7.63
CA GLU A 51 42.65 1.05 7.87
C GLU A 51 41.53 1.62 8.73
N LYS A 52 41.85 2.38 9.79
CA LYS A 52 40.85 3.08 10.60
C LYS A 52 40.07 4.12 9.79
N GLU A 53 40.75 4.87 8.92
CA GLU A 53 40.11 5.85 8.05
C GLU A 53 39.17 5.20 7.04
N VAL A 54 39.58 4.08 6.42
CA VAL A 54 38.75 3.30 5.50
C VAL A 54 37.53 2.71 6.22
N LEU A 55 37.72 2.17 7.44
CA LEU A 55 36.61 1.68 8.26
C LEU A 55 35.65 2.80 8.67
N ALA A 56 36.15 3.99 9.01
CA ALA A 56 35.32 5.14 9.32
C ALA A 56 34.51 5.61 8.10
N LYS A 57 35.13 5.68 6.92
CA LYS A 57 34.46 5.98 5.65
C LYS A 57 33.40 4.93 5.32
N ARG A 58 33.70 3.65 5.50
CA ARG A 58 32.75 2.56 5.29
C ARG A 58 31.53 2.67 6.20
N LYS A 59 31.74 2.91 7.50
CA LYS A 59 30.64 3.12 8.47
C LYS A 59 29.78 4.34 8.12
N SER A 60 30.40 5.42 7.66
CA SER A 60 29.67 6.61 7.23
C SER A 60 28.83 6.37 5.97
N ILE A 61 29.34 5.61 5.01
CA ILE A 61 28.59 5.22 3.80
C ILE A 61 27.44 4.28 4.18
N GLU A 62 27.68 3.28 5.03
CA GLU A 62 26.65 2.36 5.51
C GLU A 62 25.51 3.11 6.23
N ALA A 63 25.83 4.07 7.11
CA ALA A 63 24.82 4.90 7.77
C ALA A 63 24.05 5.82 6.80
N ALA A 64 24.71 6.36 5.78
CA ALA A 64 24.04 7.19 4.76
C ALA A 64 23.12 6.36 3.86
N VAL A 65 23.50 5.13 3.54
CA VAL A 65 22.66 4.20 2.75
C VAL A 65 21.49 3.68 3.58
N SER A 66 21.69 3.34 4.86
CA SER A 66 20.59 2.91 5.73
C SER A 66 19.57 4.03 5.95
N GLY A 67 20.03 5.26 6.20
CA GLY A 67 19.13 6.41 6.36
C GLY A 67 18.31 6.71 5.11
N LYS A 68 18.92 6.64 3.92
CA LYS A 68 18.20 6.79 2.64
C LYS A 68 17.20 5.66 2.39
N ASN A 69 17.56 4.41 2.73
CA ASN A 69 16.64 3.29 2.60
C ASN A 69 15.45 3.42 3.56
N GLU A 70 15.68 3.91 4.79
CA GLU A 70 14.60 4.18 5.74
C GLU A 70 13.66 5.28 5.24
N GLU A 71 14.21 6.37 4.70
CA GLU A 71 13.43 7.46 4.09
C GLU A 71 12.59 6.96 2.91
N ILE A 72 13.20 6.25 1.95
CA ILE A 72 12.49 5.64 0.81
C ILE A 72 11.40 4.67 1.30
N SER A 73 11.66 3.90 2.36
CA SER A 73 10.68 2.98 2.93
C SER A 73 9.50 3.70 3.57
N ARG A 74 9.73 4.86 4.20
CA ARG A 74 8.67 5.69 4.78
C ARG A 74 7.83 6.33 3.68
N GLU A 75 8.49 6.92 2.68
CA GLU A 75 7.80 7.52 1.52
C GLU A 75 6.94 6.49 0.78
N LEU A 76 7.44 5.26 0.60
CA LEU A 76 6.68 4.18 -0.04
C LEU A 76 5.46 3.76 0.80
N LYS A 77 5.61 3.64 2.12
CA LYS A 77 4.49 3.34 3.04
C LYS A 77 3.45 4.45 3.03
N GLU A 78 3.88 5.71 3.07
CA GLU A 78 2.98 6.88 2.99
C GLU A 78 2.23 6.92 1.65
N ALA A 79 2.92 6.64 0.55
CA ALA A 79 2.32 6.60 -0.79
C ALA A 79 1.29 5.46 -0.92
N GLN A 80 1.62 4.25 -0.45
CA GLN A 80 0.70 3.11 -0.43
C GLN A 80 -0.53 3.39 0.43
N TYR A 81 -0.32 3.95 1.61
CA TYR A 81 -1.40 4.32 2.52
C TYR A 81 -2.34 5.36 1.90
N LYS A 82 -1.79 6.40 1.25
CA LYS A 82 -2.58 7.40 0.53
C LYS A 82 -3.40 6.76 -0.60
N ALA A 83 -2.79 5.89 -1.40
CA ALA A 83 -3.48 5.20 -2.47
C ALA A 83 -4.61 4.28 -1.94
N PHE A 84 -4.37 3.60 -0.82
CA PHE A 84 -5.39 2.81 -0.14
C PHE A 84 -6.58 3.66 0.31
N LEU A 85 -6.33 4.81 0.93
CA LEU A 85 -7.38 5.74 1.33
C LEU A 85 -8.20 6.24 0.13
N GLU A 86 -7.53 6.63 -0.95
CA GLU A 86 -8.20 7.07 -2.19
C GLU A 86 -9.07 5.96 -2.78
N LYS A 87 -8.58 4.71 -2.83
CA LYS A 87 -9.36 3.55 -3.28
C LYS A 87 -10.58 3.33 -2.40
N ARG A 88 -10.40 3.33 -1.08
CA ARG A 88 -11.50 3.16 -0.11
C ARG A 88 -12.55 4.26 -0.24
N GLU A 89 -12.14 5.51 -0.40
CA GLU A 89 -13.08 6.63 -0.62
C GLU A 89 -13.87 6.45 -1.92
N ALA A 90 -13.22 5.99 -3.00
CA ALA A 90 -13.87 5.70 -4.27
C ALA A 90 -14.85 4.54 -4.16
N ASP A 91 -14.47 3.44 -3.50
CA ASP A 91 -15.32 2.26 -3.31
C ASP A 91 -16.55 2.57 -2.46
N GLU A 92 -16.38 3.31 -1.36
CA GLU A 92 -17.50 3.73 -0.53
C GLU A 92 -18.46 4.67 -1.27
N ARG A 93 -17.92 5.58 -2.10
CA ARG A 93 -18.75 6.43 -2.96
C ARG A 93 -19.53 5.60 -3.97
N LYS A 94 -18.87 4.65 -4.64
CA LYS A 94 -19.50 3.75 -5.61
C LYS A 94 -20.59 2.91 -4.95
N LYS A 95 -20.36 2.38 -3.76
CA LYS A 95 -21.35 1.65 -2.97
C LYS A 95 -22.58 2.49 -2.68
N PHE A 96 -22.39 3.73 -2.21
CA PHE A 96 -23.50 4.64 -1.96
C PHE A 96 -24.30 4.99 -3.22
N GLU A 97 -23.61 5.23 -4.33
CA GLU A 97 -24.26 5.49 -5.63
C GLU A 97 -25.06 4.27 -6.11
N LEU A 98 -24.56 3.05 -5.91
CA LEU A 98 -25.28 1.82 -6.22
C LEU A 98 -26.50 1.62 -5.31
N ASP A 99 -26.36 1.82 -4.00
CA ASP A 99 -27.47 1.68 -3.05
C ASP A 99 -28.62 2.66 -3.36
N LEU A 100 -28.29 3.91 -3.72
CA LEU A 100 -29.29 4.88 -4.15
C LEU A 100 -29.98 4.45 -5.45
N LYS A 101 -29.21 4.11 -6.48
CA LYS A 101 -29.76 3.67 -7.77
C LYS A 101 -30.64 2.44 -7.61
N PHE A 102 -30.22 1.48 -6.80
CA PHE A 102 -31.01 0.28 -6.53
C PHE A 102 -32.38 0.63 -5.94
N LYS A 103 -32.43 1.52 -4.94
CA LYS A 103 -33.70 1.96 -4.34
C LYS A 103 -34.56 2.81 -5.28
N GLU A 104 -33.95 3.64 -6.13
CA GLU A 104 -34.67 4.38 -7.16
C GLU A 104 -35.28 3.43 -8.21
N THR A 105 -34.53 2.41 -8.64
CA THR A 105 -35.03 1.38 -9.57
C THR A 105 -36.09 0.48 -8.93
N GLU A 106 -35.97 0.16 -7.64
CA GLU A 106 -36.99 -0.55 -6.87
C GLU A 106 -38.30 0.26 -6.86
N GLY A 107 -38.22 1.58 -6.67
CA GLY A 107 -39.39 2.45 -6.74
C GLY A 107 -40.06 2.45 -8.12
N ALA A 108 -39.26 2.53 -9.19
CA ALA A 108 -39.77 2.47 -10.56
C ALA A 108 -40.44 1.13 -10.88
N LEU A 109 -39.89 0.02 -10.36
CA LEU A 109 -40.48 -1.31 -10.50
C LEU A 109 -41.85 -1.39 -9.81
N ILE A 110 -41.96 -0.91 -8.58
CA ILE A 110 -43.23 -0.89 -7.83
C ILE A 110 -44.30 -0.08 -8.58
N GLU A 111 -43.93 1.04 -9.18
CA GLU A 111 -44.85 1.84 -10.00
C GLU A 111 -45.31 1.10 -11.26
N ALA A 112 -44.40 0.39 -11.93
CA ALA A 112 -44.74 -0.41 -13.10
C ALA A 112 -45.66 -1.60 -12.74
N GLU A 113 -45.36 -2.31 -11.65
CA GLU A 113 -46.19 -3.39 -11.11
C GLU A 113 -47.58 -2.90 -10.71
N TYR A 114 -47.65 -1.71 -10.09
CA TYR A 114 -48.92 -1.07 -9.75
C TYR A 114 -49.77 -0.82 -10.99
N GLU A 115 -49.23 -0.22 -12.04
CA GLU A 115 -49.99 0.05 -13.27
C GLU A 115 -50.43 -1.24 -13.97
N GLU A 116 -49.58 -2.27 -13.99
CA GLU A 116 -49.94 -3.58 -14.54
C GLU A 116 -51.07 -4.24 -13.75
N MET A 117 -50.96 -4.29 -12.42
CA MET A 117 -51.99 -4.86 -11.55
C MET A 117 -53.29 -4.06 -11.62
N LYS A 118 -53.21 -2.74 -11.66
CA LYS A 118 -54.37 -1.84 -11.79
C LYS A 118 -55.13 -2.09 -13.08
N SER A 119 -54.43 -2.25 -14.20
CA SER A 119 -55.06 -2.64 -15.47
C SER A 119 -55.78 -3.97 -15.35
N LYS A 120 -55.15 -4.98 -14.74
CA LYS A 120 -55.76 -6.31 -14.53
C LYS A 120 -57.00 -6.26 -13.63
N ILE A 121 -56.99 -5.40 -12.60
CA ILE A 121 -58.14 -5.19 -11.72
C ILE A 121 -59.28 -4.51 -12.49
N HIS A 122 -58.99 -3.48 -13.29
CA HIS A 122 -60.00 -2.84 -14.14
C HIS A 122 -60.64 -3.83 -15.14
N ASP A 123 -59.91 -4.85 -15.58
CA ASP A 123 -60.43 -5.94 -16.43
C ASP A 123 -61.23 -7.01 -15.65
N GLY A 124 -61.60 -6.74 -14.39
CA GLY A 124 -62.35 -7.65 -13.51
C GLY A 124 -61.47 -8.60 -12.70
N GLY A 125 -60.19 -8.27 -12.53
CA GLY A 125 -59.29 -8.97 -11.62
C GLY A 125 -59.57 -8.64 -10.15
N ILE A 126 -59.22 -9.56 -9.27
CA ILE A 126 -59.33 -9.46 -7.81
C ILE A 126 -57.94 -9.69 -7.22
N LEU A 127 -57.58 -8.85 -6.25
CA LEU A 127 -56.32 -8.95 -5.54
C LEU A 127 -56.39 -10.05 -4.48
N THR A 128 -55.32 -10.83 -4.32
CA THR A 128 -55.18 -11.75 -3.19
C THR A 128 -55.15 -10.99 -1.86
N THR A 129 -55.67 -11.62 -0.81
CA THR A 129 -55.64 -11.07 0.56
C THR A 129 -54.35 -11.39 1.31
N THR A 130 -53.60 -12.40 0.86
CA THR A 130 -52.35 -12.86 1.45
C THR A 130 -51.18 -12.52 0.55
N GLU A 131 -50.00 -12.39 1.13
CA GLU A 131 -48.75 -12.32 0.38
C GLU A 131 -48.41 -13.69 -0.24
N PRO A 132 -47.83 -13.74 -1.46
CA PRO A 132 -47.53 -12.62 -2.35
C PRO A 132 -48.80 -12.00 -2.96
N VAL A 133 -48.77 -10.68 -3.16
CA VAL A 133 -49.89 -9.93 -3.76
C VAL A 133 -49.97 -10.27 -5.24
N LEU A 134 -51.08 -10.89 -5.64
CA LEU A 134 -51.32 -11.34 -7.01
C LEU A 134 -52.73 -10.94 -7.45
N VAL A 135 -52.89 -10.69 -8.74
CA VAL A 135 -54.21 -10.44 -9.34
C VAL A 135 -54.68 -11.71 -10.04
N TYR A 136 -55.84 -12.22 -9.65
CA TYR A 136 -56.49 -13.35 -10.30
C TYR A 136 -57.83 -12.92 -10.90
N LYS A 137 -58.28 -13.61 -11.95
CA LYS A 137 -59.57 -13.34 -12.59
C LYS A 137 -60.47 -14.58 -12.49
N PRO A 138 -61.63 -14.49 -11.82
CA PRO A 138 -62.59 -15.59 -11.78
C PRO A 138 -63.05 -15.98 -13.18
N LYS A 139 -63.20 -17.29 -13.43
CA LYS A 139 -63.66 -17.81 -14.74
C LYS A 139 -65.13 -17.45 -15.02
N ASN A 140 -65.97 -17.46 -13.99
CA ASN A 140 -67.40 -17.15 -14.06
C ASN A 140 -67.68 -16.01 -13.06
N PRO A 141 -67.60 -14.74 -13.49
CA PRO A 141 -67.73 -13.60 -12.57
C PRO A 141 -69.16 -13.46 -12.05
N THR A 142 -69.27 -13.20 -10.75
CA THR A 142 -70.50 -12.92 -10.02
C THR A 142 -70.61 -11.44 -9.64
N SER A 143 -71.76 -11.00 -9.10
CA SER A 143 -71.89 -9.63 -8.56
C SER A 143 -71.00 -9.37 -7.35
N GLU A 144 -70.71 -10.41 -6.56
CA GLU A 144 -69.79 -10.32 -5.42
C GLU A 144 -68.34 -10.09 -5.90
N ASP A 145 -67.95 -10.72 -7.01
CA ASP A 145 -66.64 -10.51 -7.64
C ASP A 145 -66.46 -9.06 -8.13
N ALA A 146 -67.51 -8.43 -8.63
CA ALA A 146 -67.48 -7.03 -9.04
C ALA A 146 -67.24 -6.09 -7.85
N ALA A 147 -67.87 -6.36 -6.70
CA ALA A 147 -67.62 -5.62 -5.46
C ALA A 147 -66.20 -5.89 -4.93
N ALA A 148 -65.72 -7.13 -4.98
CA ALA A 148 -64.36 -7.51 -4.58
C ALA A 148 -63.28 -6.86 -5.46
N SER A 149 -63.54 -6.70 -6.76
CA SER A 149 -62.66 -5.99 -7.70
C SER A 149 -62.54 -4.50 -7.36
N GLN A 150 -63.63 -3.83 -6.98
CA GLN A 150 -63.58 -2.43 -6.51
C GLN A 150 -62.77 -2.29 -5.21
N MET A 151 -62.98 -3.17 -4.22
CA MET A 151 -62.17 -3.20 -3.00
C MET A 151 -60.69 -3.51 -3.27
N SER A 152 -60.40 -4.24 -4.33
CA SER A 152 -59.04 -4.59 -4.72
C SER A 152 -58.24 -3.37 -5.19
N LEU A 153 -58.89 -2.37 -5.80
CA LEU A 153 -58.25 -1.11 -6.18
C LEU A 153 -57.76 -0.34 -4.95
N GLU A 154 -58.62 -0.19 -3.93
CA GLU A 154 -58.25 0.50 -2.68
C GLU A 154 -57.09 -0.20 -1.97
N LYS A 155 -57.11 -1.54 -1.94
CA LYS A 155 -56.02 -2.36 -1.39
C LYS A 155 -54.72 -2.18 -2.19
N LEU A 156 -54.80 -2.14 -3.52
CA LEU A 156 -53.64 -1.94 -4.38
C LEU A 156 -53.03 -0.54 -4.17
N ASP A 157 -53.85 0.49 -4.01
CA ASP A 157 -53.39 1.85 -3.69
C ASP A 157 -52.70 1.91 -2.31
N ALA A 158 -53.28 1.26 -1.30
CA ALA A 158 -52.67 1.16 0.03
C ALA A 158 -51.34 0.38 -0.01
N TRP A 159 -51.27 -0.70 -0.78
CA TRP A 159 -50.05 -1.46 -1.00
C TRP A 159 -48.95 -0.59 -1.63
N ARG A 160 -49.27 0.13 -2.73
CA ARG A 160 -48.33 1.04 -3.39
C ARG A 160 -47.82 2.10 -2.41
N ALA A 161 -48.72 2.74 -1.66
CA ALA A 161 -48.34 3.76 -0.70
C ALA A 161 -47.37 3.21 0.37
N SER A 162 -47.64 2.01 0.88
CA SER A 162 -46.77 1.33 1.85
C SER A 162 -45.39 0.99 1.28
N GLN A 163 -45.32 0.47 0.06
CA GLN A 163 -44.05 0.15 -0.60
C GLN A 163 -43.21 1.41 -0.88
N LEU A 164 -43.83 2.47 -1.41
CA LEU A 164 -43.14 3.73 -1.66
C LEU A 164 -42.63 4.36 -0.36
N GLU A 165 -43.40 4.27 0.73
CA GLU A 165 -42.98 4.77 2.03
C GLU A 165 -41.80 3.97 2.61
N ARG A 166 -41.80 2.64 2.46
CA ARG A 166 -40.66 1.77 2.80
C ARG A 166 -39.40 2.21 2.04
N ILE A 167 -39.54 2.49 0.74
CA ILE A 167 -38.42 2.92 -0.12
C ILE A 167 -37.91 4.31 0.31
N ARG A 168 -38.81 5.27 0.61
CA ARG A 168 -38.42 6.59 1.11
C ARG A 168 -37.61 6.50 2.41
N LYS A 169 -38.08 5.73 3.39
CA LYS A 169 -37.36 5.50 4.66
C LYS A 169 -35.99 4.86 4.45
N ALA A 170 -35.89 3.93 3.50
CA ALA A 170 -34.61 3.32 3.15
C ALA A 170 -33.64 4.36 2.53
N LEU A 171 -34.11 5.19 1.61
CA LEU A 171 -33.33 6.27 1.01
C LEU A 171 -32.85 7.30 2.05
N GLU A 172 -33.71 7.69 2.99
CA GLU A 172 -33.33 8.55 4.11
C GLU A 172 -32.25 7.93 4.98
N THR A 173 -32.38 6.64 5.29
CA THR A 173 -31.38 5.89 6.08
C THR A 173 -30.03 5.86 5.36
N ILE A 174 -30.04 5.62 4.04
CA ILE A 174 -28.84 5.62 3.20
C ILE A 174 -28.17 7.00 3.25
N ARG A 175 -28.93 8.09 3.05
CA ARG A 175 -28.43 9.47 3.11
C ARG A 175 -27.83 9.80 4.49
N ARG A 176 -28.53 9.48 5.58
CA ARG A 176 -28.06 9.70 6.94
C ARG A 176 -26.75 8.96 7.22
N ARG A 177 -26.65 7.70 6.80
CA ARG A 177 -25.42 6.90 6.95
C ARG A 177 -24.23 7.53 6.22
N ARG A 178 -24.46 8.14 5.05
CA ARG A 178 -23.40 8.85 4.32
C ARG A 178 -22.93 10.10 5.07
N GLU A 179 -23.86 10.87 5.63
CA GLU A 179 -23.54 12.04 6.45
C GLU A 179 -22.74 11.64 7.70
N GLU A 180 -23.17 10.60 8.42
CA GLU A 180 -22.46 10.06 9.59
C GLU A 180 -21.03 9.61 9.25
N ILE A 181 -20.82 8.95 8.11
CA ILE A 181 -19.49 8.52 7.64
C ILE A 181 -18.62 9.74 7.29
N ALA A 182 -19.19 10.73 6.59
CA ALA A 182 -18.48 11.96 6.24
C ALA A 182 -18.07 12.75 7.49
N GLU A 183 -18.96 12.84 8.48
CA GLU A 183 -18.68 13.50 9.76
C GLU A 183 -17.59 12.77 10.55
N ARG A 184 -17.69 11.44 10.68
CA ARG A 184 -16.65 10.63 11.34
C ARG A 184 -15.27 10.84 10.71
N ARG A 185 -15.20 10.92 9.38
CA ARG A 185 -13.96 11.23 8.66
C ARG A 185 -13.44 12.62 8.93
N ALA A 186 -14.32 13.63 8.92
CA ALA A 186 -13.94 15.00 9.24
C ALA A 186 -13.37 15.10 10.67
N GLN A 187 -13.98 14.40 11.63
CA GLN A 187 -13.50 14.32 13.01
C GLN A 187 -12.14 13.62 13.13
N SER A 188 -11.94 12.50 12.43
CA SER A 188 -10.65 11.78 12.40
C SER A 188 -9.53 12.63 11.80
N LYS A 189 -9.79 13.33 10.68
CA LYS A 189 -8.84 14.29 10.09
C LYS A 189 -8.52 15.45 11.04
N ALA A 190 -9.50 15.95 11.79
CA ALA A 190 -9.31 17.06 12.73
C ALA A 190 -8.53 16.69 14.00
N ARG A 191 -8.59 15.42 14.45
CA ARG A 191 -7.87 14.95 15.64
C ARG A 191 -6.40 14.66 15.40
N GLY A 192 -5.97 14.60 14.14
CA GLY A 192 -4.58 14.27 13.81
C GLY A 192 -4.16 12.91 14.35
N GLU A 193 -5.12 11.99 14.54
CA GLU A 193 -4.82 10.57 14.77
C GLU A 193 -4.06 10.08 13.54
N ALA A 194 -2.73 10.07 13.63
CA ALA A 194 -1.88 9.32 12.74
C ALA A 194 -2.41 7.88 12.80
N HIS A 195 -2.93 7.42 11.68
CA HIS A 195 -3.48 6.10 11.51
C HIS A 195 -2.35 5.07 11.56
N ASP A 196 -1.83 4.84 12.76
CA ASP A 196 -1.16 3.59 13.10
C ASP A 196 -2.20 2.47 12.95
N ASP A 197 -1.78 1.38 12.31
CA ASP A 197 -2.48 0.10 12.19
C ASP A 197 -3.58 -0.01 11.12
N VAL A 198 -3.27 0.39 9.89
CA VAL A 198 -3.89 -0.30 8.74
C VAL A 198 -2.87 -1.28 8.20
N ASP A 199 -2.94 -2.53 8.65
CA ASP A 199 -2.25 -3.66 8.03
C ASP A 199 -2.69 -3.73 6.55
N VAL A 200 -1.76 -3.39 5.65
CA VAL A 200 -1.94 -3.44 4.20
C VAL A 200 -1.83 -4.89 3.68
N GLU A 201 -1.78 -5.90 4.57
CA GLU A 201 -1.67 -7.31 4.19
C GLU A 201 -3.00 -7.97 3.79
N ASP A 202 -4.16 -7.35 4.05
CA ASP A 202 -5.49 -7.91 3.72
C ASP A 202 -6.05 -7.46 2.34
N ALA A 203 -5.21 -6.89 1.47
CA ALA A 203 -5.65 -6.45 0.14
C ALA A 203 -5.65 -7.55 -0.94
N GLU A 204 -5.16 -8.77 -0.61
CA GLU A 204 -5.10 -9.92 -1.53
C GLU A 204 -5.78 -11.18 -0.96
N GLU A 205 -7.01 -11.11 -0.46
CA GLU A 205 -7.85 -12.31 -0.35
C GLU A 205 -9.33 -11.90 -0.26
N GLY A 206 -10.05 -11.98 -1.37
CA GLY A 206 -11.48 -11.61 -1.41
C GLY A 206 -12.12 -11.57 -2.78
N ASP A 207 -11.34 -11.60 -3.87
CA ASP A 207 -11.82 -12.05 -5.18
C ASP A 207 -11.72 -13.57 -5.21
N ASP A 208 -12.72 -14.25 -4.63
CA ASP A 208 -13.20 -15.59 -5.00
C ASP A 208 -14.11 -16.15 -3.89
N ALA A 209 -15.32 -15.61 -3.78
CA ALA A 209 -16.45 -16.29 -3.15
C ALA A 209 -17.77 -15.90 -3.85
N MET A 210 -17.78 -16.07 -5.17
CA MET A 210 -19.00 -16.19 -5.98
C MET A 210 -18.92 -17.53 -6.71
N GLU A 211 -18.93 -18.63 -5.97
CA GLU A 211 -19.25 -19.95 -6.49
C GLU A 211 -20.55 -20.46 -5.88
N GLY A 212 -21.54 -20.69 -6.73
CA GLY A 212 -22.49 -21.78 -6.54
C GLY A 212 -23.78 -21.47 -5.81
N ASP A 213 -24.68 -20.74 -6.47
CA ASP A 213 -26.09 -21.13 -6.47
C ASP A 213 -26.19 -22.53 -7.10
N ALA A 214 -26.07 -23.57 -6.26
CA ALA A 214 -26.49 -24.92 -6.59
C ALA A 214 -27.75 -25.19 -5.77
N GLY A 215 -28.90 -25.01 -6.43
CA GLY A 215 -30.19 -25.38 -5.90
C GLY A 215 -30.19 -26.83 -5.40
N ASP A 216 -30.51 -27.00 -4.12
CA ASP A 216 -30.97 -28.27 -3.59
C ASP A 216 -32.50 -28.25 -3.53
N ALA A 217 -33.09 -28.69 -4.64
CA ALA A 217 -34.44 -29.19 -4.67
C ALA A 217 -34.45 -30.55 -3.95
N ALA A 218 -34.71 -30.53 -2.65
CA ALA A 218 -34.97 -31.75 -1.88
C ALA A 218 -36.49 -32.01 -1.82
N ALA A 219 -36.86 -33.00 -2.64
CA ALA A 219 -38.00 -33.95 -2.60
C ALA A 219 -39.07 -33.80 -1.51
#